data_AF-A0A1J4L1U5-F1
#
_entry.id   AF-A0A1J4L1U5-F1
#
_cell.length_a   1.000
_cell.length_b   1.000
_cell.length_c   1.000
_cell.angle_alpha   90.00
_cell.angle_beta   90.00
_cell.angle_gamma   90.00
#
_symmetry.space_group_name_H-M   'P 1'
#
loop_
_entity.id
_entity.type
_entity.pdbx_description
1 polymer ?
#
loop_
_entity_poly.entity_id
_entity_poly.type
_entity_poly.pdbx_seq_one_letter_code
_entity_poly.pdbx_strand_id
1 'polypeptide(L)' 'MICAETGKPLAGIRHLTTNKLRRMKKHERTVSRPYGGVFCGEVVKERIITAFMEEEARAAQEKKEQAEKRAAQEAKRKGK' A
#
# COMPACT_ATOMS: atom_id res chain seq x y z
N MET A 1 -2.45 2.99 -21.58
CA MET A 1 -1.79 3.31 -20.29
C MET A 1 -0.82 2.21 -19.92
N ILE A 2 0.23 2.56 -19.19
CA ILE A 2 1.32 1.67 -18.78
C ILE A 2 1.36 1.64 -17.24
N CYS A 3 1.65 0.48 -16.66
CA CYS A 3 1.91 0.35 -15.23
C CYS A 3 3.20 1.07 -14.85
N ALA A 4 3.17 1.92 -13.83
CA ALA A 4 4.32 2.73 -13.43
C ALA A 4 5.54 1.91 -12.95
N GLU A 5 5.31 0.74 -12.35
CA GLU A 5 6.39 -0.08 -11.78
C GLU A 5 6.92 -1.13 -12.75
N THR A 6 6.02 -1.88 -13.41
CA THR A 6 6.41 -2.97 -14.31
C THR A 6 6.59 -2.54 -15.77
N GLY A 7 6.16 -1.33 -16.16
CA GLY A 7 6.18 -0.89 -17.56
C GLY A 7 5.23 -1.65 -18.50
N LYS A 8 4.45 -2.60 -17.98
CA LYS A 8 3.51 -3.43 -18.77
C LYS A 8 2.21 -2.66 -19.06
N PRO A 9 1.53 -2.93 -20.20
CA PRO A 9 0.23 -2.33 -20.49
C PRO A 9 -0.82 -2.79 -19.46
N LEU A 10 -1.65 -1.84 -19.00
CA LEU A 10 -2.72 -2.14 -18.03
C LEU A 10 -3.90 -2.84 -18.72
N ALA A 11 -4.28 -4.01 -18.23
CA ALA A 11 -5.47 -4.72 -18.68
C ALA A 11 -6.74 -3.89 -18.41
N GLY A 12 -7.67 -3.90 -19.38
CA GLY A 12 -8.93 -3.17 -19.29
C GLY A 12 -8.85 -1.68 -19.68
N ILE A 13 -7.66 -1.13 -19.93
CA ILE A 13 -7.51 0.25 -20.42
C ILE A 13 -6.85 0.25 -21.79
N ARG A 14 -7.51 0.88 -22.76
CA ARG A 14 -6.99 1.02 -24.12
C ARG A 14 -5.67 1.80 -24.14
N HIS A 15 -4.70 1.32 -24.92
CA HIS A 15 -3.44 2.03 -25.14
C HIS A 15 -3.63 3.08 -26.25
N LEU A 16 -3.86 4.33 -25.85
CA LEU A 16 -4.12 5.45 -26.74
C LEU A 16 -3.26 6.65 -26.33
N THR A 17 -3.10 7.61 -27.26
CA THR A 17 -2.42 8.88 -26.97
C THR A 17 -3.20 9.74 -25.98
N THR A 18 -2.51 10.63 -25.28
CA THR A 18 -3.09 11.50 -24.22
C THR A 18 -4.31 12.28 -24.70
N ASN A 19 -4.28 12.82 -25.92
CA ASN A 19 -5.40 13.56 -26.50
C ASN A 19 -6.66 12.70 -26.68
N LYS A 20 -6.50 11.46 -27.16
CA LYS A 20 -7.61 10.51 -27.33
C LYS A 20 -8.14 10.06 -25.97
N LEU A 21 -7.24 9.76 -25.04
CA LEU A 21 -7.59 9.37 -23.67
C LEU A 21 -8.37 10.49 -22.96
N ARG A 22 -8.03 11.77 -23.14
CA ARG A 22 -8.77 12.89 -22.54
C ARG A 22 -10.23 12.95 -22.99
N ARG A 23 -10.54 12.54 -24.23
CA ARG A 23 -11.89 12.54 -24.82
C ARG A 23 -12.75 11.34 -24.40
N MET A 24 -12.15 10.27 -23.87
CA MET A 24 -12.87 9.07 -23.44
C MET A 24 -13.65 9.28 -22.14
N LYS A 25 -14.67 8.44 -21.91
CA LYS A 25 -15.46 8.46 -20.67
C LYS A 25 -14.61 7.95 -19.50
N LYS A 26 -14.94 8.35 -18.28
CA LYS A 26 -14.17 7.99 -17.06
C LYS A 26 -13.98 6.47 -16.93
N HIS A 27 -15.05 5.69 -17.09
CA HIS A 27 -15.02 4.23 -16.92
C HIS A 27 -14.11 3.52 -17.92
N GLU A 28 -13.84 4.11 -19.10
CA GLU A 28 -12.95 3.52 -20.11
C GLU A 28 -11.47 3.79 -19.82
N ARG A 29 -11.17 4.65 -18.84
CA ARG A 29 -9.81 5.09 -18.46
C ARG A 29 -9.35 4.54 -17.12
N THR A 30 -10.22 3.83 -16.41
CA THR A 30 -9.98 3.39 -15.04
C THR A 30 -10.53 1.98 -14.84
N VAL A 31 -9.79 1.15 -14.12
CA VAL A 31 -10.32 -0.09 -13.54
C VAL A 31 -10.92 0.21 -12.16
N SER A 32 -11.97 -0.52 -11.75
CA SER A 32 -12.73 -0.28 -10.50
C SER A 32 -11.92 -0.46 -9.20
N ARG A 33 -10.80 -1.17 -9.24
CA ARG A 33 -9.93 -1.41 -8.08
C ARG A 33 -9.09 -0.17 -7.71
N PRO A 34 -8.54 -0.12 -6.47
CA PRO A 34 -7.53 0.86 -6.10
C PRO A 34 -6.35 0.88 -7.09
N TYR A 35 -5.88 2.09 -7.41
CA TYR A 35 -4.81 2.36 -8.36
C TYR A 35 -5.03 1.80 -9.78
N GLY A 36 -6.30 1.59 -10.19
CA GLY A 36 -6.70 0.96 -11.44
C GLY A 36 -6.32 1.66 -12.76
N GLY A 37 -5.54 2.74 -12.72
CA GLY A 37 -4.96 3.42 -13.90
C GLY A 37 -3.48 3.74 -13.76
N VAL A 38 -2.84 3.27 -12.69
CA VAL A 38 -1.43 3.59 -12.35
C VAL A 38 -0.62 2.32 -12.19
N PHE A 39 -1.13 1.35 -11.44
CA PHE A 39 -0.44 0.09 -11.15
C PHE A 39 -1.21 -1.11 -11.70
N CYS A 40 -0.51 -2.18 -12.08
CA CYS A 40 -1.12 -3.46 -12.42
C CYS A 40 -1.67 -4.16 -11.16
N GLY A 41 -2.50 -5.18 -11.35
CA GLY A 41 -3.15 -5.87 -10.23
C GLY A 41 -2.14 -6.56 -9.30
N GLU A 42 -1.08 -7.13 -9.88
CA GLU A 42 0.01 -7.81 -9.16
C GLU A 42 0.74 -6.84 -8.22
N VAL A 43 1.19 -5.70 -8.74
CA VAL A 43 1.87 -4.66 -7.96
C VAL A 43 1.00 -4.11 -6.83
N VAL A 44 -0.30 -3.91 -7.08
CA VAL A 44 -1.21 -3.46 -6.01
C VAL A 44 -1.33 -4.50 -4.92
N LYS A 45 -1.39 -5.79 -5.26
CA LYS A 45 -1.43 -6.88 -4.29
C LYS A 45 -0.15 -6.92 -3.45
N GLU A 46 1.01 -6.84 -4.09
CA GLU A 46 2.31 -6.84 -3.42
C GLU A 46 2.44 -5.66 -2.46
N ARG A 47 2.11 -4.44 -2.91
CA ARG A 47 2.14 -3.24 -2.06
C ARG A 47 1.22 -3.33 -0.85
N ILE A 48 0.03 -3.91 -1.00
CA ILE A 48 -0.90 -4.11 0.12
C ILE A 48 -0.30 -5.08 1.14
N ILE A 49 0.24 -6.21 0.68
CA ILE A 49 0.82 -7.23 1.57
C ILE A 49 2.05 -6.67 2.29
N THR A 50 2.96 -6.02 1.56
CA THR A 50 4.18 -5.44 2.13
C THR A 50 3.83 -4.37 3.16
N ALA A 51 2.97 -3.41 2.82
CA ALA A 51 2.57 -2.36 3.76
C ALA A 51 1.90 -2.93 5.01
N PHE A 52 1.04 -3.94 4.85
CA PHE A 52 0.40 -4.60 5.98
C PHE A 52 1.42 -5.27 6.90
N MET A 53 2.36 -6.05 6.36
CA MET A 53 3.38 -6.74 7.15
C MET A 53 4.32 -5.76 7.87
N GLU A 54 4.69 -4.65 7.21
CA GLU A 54 5.53 -3.60 7.80
C GLU A 54 4.83 -2.91 8.97
N GLU A 55 3.55 -2.56 8.83
CA GLU A 55 2.78 -1.94 9.90
C GLU A 55 2.52 -2.91 11.07
N GLU A 56 2.24 -4.19 10.79
CA GLU A 56 2.08 -5.20 11.84
C GLU A 56 3.40 -5.44 12.60
N ALA A 57 4.52 -5.50 11.90
CA ALA A 57 5.84 -5.62 12.52
C ALA A 57 6.17 -4.39 13.39
N ARG A 58 5.87 -3.17 12.90
CA ARG A 58 6.05 -1.93 13.66
C ARG A 58 5.19 -1.92 14.92
N ALA A 59 3.90 -2.24 14.80
CA ALA A 59 2.99 -2.30 15.95
C ALA A 59 3.40 -3.36 16.98
N ALA A 60 3.92 -4.51 16.53
CA ALA A 60 4.45 -5.54 17.42
C ALA A 60 5.70 -5.07 18.17
N GLN A 61 6.60 -4.34 17.50
CA GLN A 61 7.80 -3.78 18.11
C GLN A 61 7.45 -2.72 19.15
N GLU A 62 6.54 -1.79 18.85
CA GLU A 62 6.08 -0.77 19.79
C GLU A 62 5.45 -1.38 21.05
N LYS A 63 4.65 -2.45 20.90
CA LYS A 63 4.07 -3.17 22.05
C LYS A 63 5.14 -3.80 22.95
N LYS A 64 6.19 -4.40 22.37
CA LYS A 64 7.31 -4.97 23.14
C LYS A 64 8.03 -3.88 23.95
N GLU A 65 8.37 -2.78 23.30
CA GLU A 65 9.04 -1.65 23.96
C GLU A 65 8.19 -1.03 25.08
N GLN A 66 6.87 -0.92 24.89
CA GLN A 66 5.96 -0.45 25.93
C GLN A 66 5.88 -1.42 27.11
N ALA A 67 5.85 -2.73 26.85
CA ALA A 67 5.83 -3.74 27.91
C ALA A 67 7.11 -3.70 28.76
N GLU A 68 8.28 -3.59 28.12
CA GLU A 68 9.57 -3.44 28.82
C GLU A 68 9.61 -2.15 29.67
N LYS A 69 9.15 -1.02 29.11
CA LYS A 69 9.07 0.25 29.86
C LYS A 69 8.14 0.14 31.07
N ARG A 70 6.97 -0.50 30.93
CA ARG A 70 6.03 -0.72 32.04
C ARG A 70 6.63 -1.65 33.11
N ALA A 71 7.27 -2.74 32.72
CA ALA A 71 7.93 -3.66 33.65
C ALA A 71 9.08 -2.97 34.42
N ALA A 72 9.88 -2.15 33.74
CA ALA A 72 10.94 -1.36 34.37
C ALA A 72 10.40 -0.31 35.36
N GLN A 73 9.27 0.33 35.04
CA GLN A 73 8.59 1.25 35.95
C GLN A 73 8.03 0.55 37.19
N GLU A 74 7.45 -0.64 37.04
CA GLU A 74 6.96 -1.45 38.17
C GLU A 74 8.10 -1.92 39.08
N ALA A 75 9.23 -2.35 38.52
CA ALA A 75 10.42 -2.72 39.30
C ALA A 75 10.95 -1.54 40.13
N LYS A 76 11.01 -0.33 39.54
CA LYS A 76 11.38 0.89 40.27
C LYS A 76 10.37 1.26 41.37
N ARG A 77 9.08 0.98 41.16
CA ARG A 77 8.01 1.24 42.16
C ARG A 77 8.06 0.29 43.35
N LYS A 78 8.53 -0.94 43.18
CA LYS A 78 8.64 -1.95 44.26
C LYS A 78 9.93 -1.83 45.08
N GLY A 79 10.96 -1.14 44.56
CA GLY A 79 12.24 -0.92 45.24
C GLY A 79 12.33 0.38 46.05
N LYS A 80 11.24 1.14 46.18
CA LYS A 80 11.10 2.33 47.02
C LYS A 80 10.11 2.06 48.13
#